data_AF-A0A536ARU6-F1
#
_entry.id   AF-A0A536ARU6-F1
#
_cell.length_a   1.000
_cell.length_b   1.000
_cell.length_c   1.000
_cell.angle_alpha   90.00
_cell.angle_beta   90.00
_cell.angle_gamma   90.00
#
_symmetry.space_group_name_H-M   'P 1'
#
loop_
_entity.id
_entity.type
_entity.pdbx_description
1 polymer ?
#
loop_
_entity_poly.entity_id
_entity_poly.type
_entity_poly.pdbx_seq_one_letter_code
_entity_poly.pdbx_strand_id
1 'polypeptide(L)' 'MEVFGDLAGGFATALHPINMAMLFVAVVLGLVIGVLPGLGGTSGVAILLPITVFIAHGS' A
#
# COMPACT_ATOMS: atom_id res chain seq x y z
N MET A 1 -33.15 1.73 6.74
CA MET A 1 -32.53 2.93 7.38
C MET A 1 -31.39 2.56 8.31
N GLU A 2 -31.37 1.34 8.88
CA GLU A 2 -30.30 0.86 9.78
C GLU A 2 -28.90 0.84 9.15
N VAL A 3 -28.76 0.37 7.90
CA VAL A 3 -27.46 0.31 7.19
C VAL A 3 -26.75 1.67 7.11
N PHE A 4 -27.51 2.75 6.89
CA PHE A 4 -26.94 4.10 6.87
C PHE A 4 -26.47 4.54 8.27
N GLY A 5 -27.15 4.09 9.33
CA GLY A 5 -26.74 4.31 10.71
C GLY A 5 -25.46 3.53 11.07
N ASP A 6 -25.38 2.26 10.65
CA ASP A 6 -24.18 1.43 10.88
C ASP A 6 -22.96 2.01 10.15
N LEU A 7 -23.14 2.47 8.91
CA LEU A 7 -22.08 3.10 8.14
C LEU A 7 -21.62 4.42 8.78
N ALA A 8 -22.57 5.25 9.23
CA ALA A 8 -22.27 6.48 9.97
C ALA A 8 -21.51 6.19 11.29
N GLY A 9 -21.87 5.13 12.01
CA GLY A 9 -21.14 4.68 13.21
C GLY A 9 -19.71 4.23 12.92
N GLY A 10 -19.51 3.54 11.79
CA GLY A 10 -18.18 3.17 11.29
C GLY A 10 -17.31 4.41 10.98
N PHE A 11 -17.88 5.41 10.31
CA PHE A 11 -17.20 6.69 10.08
C PHE A 11 -16.89 7.42 11.39
N ALA A 12 -17.83 7.48 12.33
CA ALA A 12 -17.59 8.11 13.63
C ALA A 12 -16.40 7.45 14.38
N THR A 13 -16.28 6.13 14.28
CA THR A 13 -15.12 5.39 14.84
C THR A 13 -13.83 5.73 14.08
N ALA A 14 -13.87 5.76 12.74
CA ALA A 14 -12.70 6.09 11.93
C ALA A 14 -12.17 7.51 12.17
N LEU A 15 -13.08 8.49 12.38
CA LEU A 15 -12.74 9.88 12.70
C LEU A 15 -12.27 10.08 14.15
N HIS A 16 -12.29 9.05 15.00
CA HIS A 16 -11.80 9.16 16.36
C HIS A 16 -10.29 9.53 16.35
N PRO A 17 -9.83 10.51 17.16
CA PRO A 17 -8.48 11.07 17.05
C PRO A 17 -7.35 10.03 17.15
N ILE A 18 -7.53 9.02 18.01
CA ILE A 18 -6.55 7.93 18.17
C ILE A 18 -6.41 7.10 16.90
N ASN A 19 -7.52 6.84 16.21
CA ASN A 19 -7.55 6.01 15.00
C ASN A 19 -6.92 6.79 13.85
N MET A 20 -7.21 8.09 13.73
CA MET A 20 -6.54 8.95 12.76
C MET A 20 -5.03 9.06 13.00
N ALA A 21 -4.58 9.20 14.25
CA ALA A 21 -3.15 9.24 14.57
C ALA A 21 -2.44 7.94 14.19
N MET A 22 -3.04 6.80 14.51
CA MET A 22 -2.51 5.47 14.14
C MET A 22 -2.48 5.27 12.62
N LEU A 23 -3.55 5.68 11.91
CA LEU A 23 -3.61 5.65 10.45
C LEU A 23 -2.52 6.53 9.83
N PHE A 24 -2.32 7.74 10.36
CA PHE A 24 -1.27 8.64 9.90
C PHE A 24 0.11 8.02 10.05
N VAL A 25 0.42 7.46 11.22
CA VAL A 25 1.70 6.76 11.46
C VAL A 25 1.85 5.56 10.51
N ALA A 26 0.83 4.74 10.35
CA ALA A 26 0.85 3.59 9.46
C ALA A 26 1.11 3.99 7.99
N VAL A 27 0.46 5.06 7.50
CA VAL A 27 0.65 5.59 6.15
C VAL A 27 2.03 6.19 5.98
N VAL A 28 2.54 6.94 6.96
CA VAL A 28 3.90 7.50 6.92
C VAL A 28 4.94 6.39 6.88
N LEU A 29 4.80 5.36 7.72
CA LEU A 29 5.68 4.19 7.70
C LEU A 29 5.58 3.44 6.37
N GLY A 30 4.37 3.24 5.86
CA GLY A 30 4.14 2.60 4.55
C GLY A 30 4.75 3.39 3.39
N LEU A 31 4.68 4.73 3.43
CA LEU A 31 5.32 5.60 2.46
C LEU A 31 6.84 5.50 2.56
N VAL A 32 7.41 5.57 3.76
CA VAL A 32 8.86 5.46 3.98
C VAL A 32 9.38 4.11 3.48
N ILE A 33 8.70 3.02 3.81
CA ILE A 33 9.05 1.67 3.35
C ILE A 33 8.85 1.54 1.83
N GLY A 34 7.76 2.09 1.29
CA GLY A 34 7.42 2.00 -0.13
C GLY A 34 8.31 2.84 -1.05
N VAL A 35 8.86 3.94 -0.54
CA VAL A 35 9.75 4.84 -1.28
C VAL A 35 11.20 4.34 -1.27
N LEU A 36 11.56 3.37 -0.41
CA LEU A 36 12.89 2.75 -0.47
C LEU A 36 13.10 2.11 -1.85
N PRO A 37 14.05 2.63 -2.67
CA PRO A 37 14.34 2.07 -3.98
C PRO A 37 14.97 0.70 -3.75
N GLY A 38 14.20 -0.37 -3.94
CA GLY A 38 14.66 -1.70 -3.52
C GLY A 38 13.56 -2.68 -3.12
N LEU A 39 12.44 -2.20 -2.57
CA LEU A 39 11.59 -3.05 -1.70
C LEU A 39 10.12 -3.20 -2.11
N GLY A 40 9.57 -2.29 -2.93
CA GLY A 40 8.15 -2.28 -3.30
C GLY A 40 7.89 -2.72 -4.73
N GLY A 41 8.18 -3.97 -5.12
CA GLY A 41 7.82 -4.52 -6.43
C GLY A 41 8.61 -4.00 -7.66
N THR A 42 8.99 -2.72 -7.71
CA THR A 42 9.76 -2.15 -8.84
C THR A 42 11.17 -2.71 -8.96
N SER A 43 11.81 -3.06 -7.84
CA SER A 43 13.12 -3.71 -7.84
C SER A 43 13.05 -5.18 -8.23
N GLY A 44 11.97 -5.87 -7.86
CA GLY A 44 11.69 -7.21 -8.37
C GLY A 44 11.48 -7.19 -9.89
N VAL A 45 10.68 -6.24 -10.40
CA VAL A 45 10.47 -6.05 -11.84
C VAL A 45 11.77 -5.63 -12.55
N ALA A 46 12.59 -4.74 -11.98
CA ALA A 46 13.86 -4.31 -12.58
C ALA A 46 14.89 -5.45 -12.68
N ILE A 47 14.90 -6.39 -11.72
CA ILE A 47 15.74 -7.59 -11.77
C ILE A 47 15.17 -8.63 -12.74
N LEU A 48 13.84 -8.78 -12.81
CA LEU A 48 13.20 -9.74 -13.71
C LEU A 48 13.17 -9.28 -15.17
N LEU A 49 13.16 -7.97 -15.45
CA LEU A 49 13.16 -7.41 -16.80
C LEU A 49 14.32 -7.94 -17.68
N PRO A 50 15.60 -7.92 -17.25
CA PRO A 50 16.68 -8.50 -18.04
C PRO A 50 16.55 -10.01 -18.21
N ILE A 51 16.04 -10.75 -17.21
CA ILE A 51 15.83 -12.20 -17.30
C ILE A 51 14.73 -12.53 -18.33
N THR A 52 13.63 -11.77 -18.36
CA THR A 52 12.55 -11.94 -19.35
C THR A 52 13.02 -11.65 -20.77
N VAL A 53 13.84 -10.61 -20.97
CA VAL A 53 14.41 -10.28 -22.29
C VAL A 53 15.39 -11.35 -22.76
N PHE A 54 16.22 -11.89 -21.86
CA PHE A 54 17.15 -12.98 -22.19
C PHE A 54 16.44 -14.25 -22.68
N ILE A 55 15.33 -14.63 -22.05
CA ILE A 55 14.54 -15.80 -22.45
C ILE A 55 13.84 -15.55 -23.80
N ALA A 56 13.30 -14.35 -24.02
CA ALA A 56 12.58 -14.01 -25.24
C ALA A 56 13.49 -13.84 -26.48
N HIS A 57 14.75 -13.43 -26.31
CA HIS A 57 15.73 -13.32 -27.40
C HIS A 57 16.52 -14.62 -27.65
N GLY A 58 16.30 -15.66 -26.83
CA GLY A 58 16.96 -16.95 -26.90
C GLY A 58 16.21 -18.03 -27.69
N SER A 59 15.14 -17.69 -28.41
CA SER A 59 14.39 -18.58 -29.30
C SER A 59 14.55 -18.19 -30.76
#